data_AF-A0A5P9PRM9-F1
#
_entry.id   AF-A0A5P9PRM9-F1
#
_cell.length_a   1.000
_cell.length_b   1.000
_cell.length_c   1.000
_cell.angle_alpha   90.00
_cell.angle_beta   90.00
_cell.angle_gamma   90.00
#
_symmetry.space_group_name_H-M   'P 1'
#
loop_
_entity.id
_entity.type
_entity.pdbx_description
1 polymer ?
#
loop_
_entity_poly.entity_id
_entity_poly.type
_entity_poly.pdbx_seq_one_letter_code
_entity_poly.pdbx_strand_id
1 'polypeptide(L)'
;MATPDELDTDVRFTLNGRPFTLNALAVAARLRGRTPEPIHTHWVSVDGVRFPVKQALEIALQVDRASFTSQSALGCFRRLGLVTSEFSRLPGRPARRGTRTPWVGVDEAGAAFASLVAFLRRSPLTDGIGALEHALVSADAHRAREVAHDAGLTEELLRSALIVRRDVGRVSDVIHATVIALALPAVLEEGERVVQRPSLGPGNDPARTFDLETNMRVAEFKVAVWSGGDMMRKRGLVADLVHLAMNNRGRRPELWAVGEEPAYFLRTSASPVGELLARSSPHLQRQFAHRYGTAAITLRDFVSRHAGHVQLCDITEVVPEVAEALS
;
A
#
# COMPACT_ATOMS: atom_id res chain seq x y z
N MET A 1 29.60 20.94 -8.00
CA MET A 1 29.03 21.42 -9.27
C MET A 1 29.29 20.31 -10.27
N ALA A 2 28.25 19.71 -10.86
CA ALA A 2 28.41 18.63 -11.83
C ALA A 2 29.12 19.16 -13.09
N THR A 3 29.94 18.34 -13.73
CA THR A 3 30.61 18.71 -14.99
C THR A 3 29.58 18.71 -16.15
N PRO A 4 29.82 19.45 -17.25
CA PRO A 4 28.90 19.46 -18.40
C PRO A 4 28.59 18.06 -18.96
N ASP A 5 29.56 17.14 -18.88
CA ASP A 5 29.46 15.74 -19.32
C ASP A 5 28.51 14.92 -18.42
N GLU A 6 28.45 15.21 -17.12
CA GLU A 6 27.54 14.58 -16.15
C GLU A 6 26.07 15.01 -16.34
N LEU A 7 25.84 16.19 -16.92
CA LEU A 7 24.50 16.75 -17.15
C LEU A 7 23.84 16.26 -18.45
N ASP A 8 24.63 15.73 -19.39
CA ASP A 8 24.16 15.11 -20.64
C ASP A 8 23.88 13.61 -20.49
N THR A 9 24.17 13.03 -19.32
CA THR A 9 23.93 11.61 -19.07
C THR A 9 22.43 11.31 -18.94
N ASP A 10 21.92 10.44 -19.80
CA ASP A 10 20.56 9.93 -19.74
C ASP A 10 20.33 9.07 -18.50
N VAL A 11 19.50 9.55 -17.59
CA VAL A 11 19.08 8.83 -16.39
C VAL A 11 17.77 8.12 -16.65
N ARG A 12 17.79 6.79 -16.54
CA ARG A 12 16.57 5.98 -16.53
C ARG A 12 15.98 5.89 -15.14
N PHE A 13 14.69 6.13 -15.03
CA PHE A 13 13.93 5.93 -13.80
C PHE A 13 12.51 5.49 -14.09
N THR A 14 11.87 4.89 -13.08
CA THR A 14 10.49 4.43 -13.18
C THR A 14 9.60 5.35 -12.37
N LEU A 15 8.57 5.90 -13.02
CA LEU A 15 7.52 6.68 -12.36
C LEU A 15 6.19 5.97 -12.58
N ASN A 16 5.54 5.53 -11.50
CA ASN A 16 4.28 4.75 -11.53
C ASN A 16 4.34 3.52 -12.43
N GLY A 17 5.46 2.79 -12.42
CA GLY A 17 5.66 1.60 -13.24
C GLY A 17 5.90 1.88 -14.73
N ARG A 18 6.02 3.14 -15.17
CA ARG A 18 6.43 3.49 -16.53
C ARG A 18 7.90 3.91 -16.54
N PRO A 19 8.74 3.34 -17.43
CA PRO A 19 10.12 3.78 -17.57
C PRO A 19 10.17 5.13 -18.29
N PHE A 20 11.02 6.02 -17.80
CA PHE A 20 11.34 7.31 -18.42
C PHE A 20 12.86 7.43 -18.53
N THR A 21 13.30 8.07 -19.61
CA THR A 21 14.67 8.51 -19.80
C THR A 21 14.67 10.03 -19.86
N LEU A 22 15.53 10.65 -19.08
CA LEU A 22 15.65 12.10 -19.00
C LEU A 22 17.10 12.45 -18.68
N ASN A 23 17.60 13.55 -19.24
CA ASN A 23 18.87 14.17 -18.85
C ASN A 23 18.62 15.62 -18.40
N ALA A 24 19.62 16.25 -17.79
CA ALA A 24 19.46 17.59 -17.21
C ALA A 24 19.27 18.67 -18.28
N LEU A 25 19.92 18.53 -19.44
CA LEU A 25 19.77 19.45 -20.58
C LEU A 25 18.33 19.45 -21.12
N ALA A 26 17.70 18.28 -21.22
CA ALA A 26 16.30 18.15 -21.64
C ALA A 26 15.33 18.80 -20.63
N VAL A 27 15.63 18.71 -19.32
CA VAL A 27 14.87 19.43 -18.29
C VAL A 27 15.00 20.94 -18.46
N ALA A 28 16.22 21.44 -18.64
CA ALA A 28 16.48 22.88 -18.83
C ALA A 28 15.79 23.43 -20.09
N ALA A 29 15.90 22.73 -21.21
CA ALA A 29 15.25 23.11 -22.46
C ALA A 29 13.71 23.20 -22.33
N ARG A 30 13.09 22.28 -21.59
CA ARG A 30 11.63 22.23 -21.40
C ARG A 30 11.08 23.27 -20.41
N LEU A 31 11.89 23.67 -19.43
CA LEU A 31 11.53 24.67 -18.43
C LEU A 31 11.87 26.10 -18.84
N ARG A 32 12.70 26.28 -19.88
CA ARG A 32 13.04 27.60 -20.40
C ARG A 32 11.79 28.40 -20.79
N GLY A 33 11.67 29.62 -20.26
CA GLY A 33 10.53 30.51 -20.50
C GLY A 33 9.24 30.13 -19.76
N ARG A 34 9.26 29.15 -18.85
CA ARG A 34 8.12 28.80 -18.00
C ARG A 34 8.13 29.62 -16.71
N THR A 35 6.95 30.06 -16.27
CA THR A 35 6.78 30.77 -15.01
C THR A 35 6.65 29.78 -13.84
N PRO A 36 7.52 29.84 -12.82
CA PRO A 36 7.35 29.04 -11.61
C PRO A 36 6.06 29.38 -10.86
N GLU A 37 5.38 28.35 -10.39
CA GLU A 37 4.32 28.48 -9.39
C GLU A 37 4.90 28.80 -7.99
N PRO A 38 4.08 29.25 -7.01
CA PRO A 38 4.53 29.47 -5.64
C PRO A 38 5.22 28.25 -5.02
N ILE A 39 6.40 28.45 -4.43
CA ILE A 39 7.17 27.41 -3.78
C ILE A 39 6.82 27.36 -2.29
N HIS A 40 6.24 26.25 -1.83
CA HIS A 40 5.93 26.05 -0.41
C HIS A 40 7.03 25.30 0.36
N THR A 41 7.68 24.31 -0.25
CA THR A 41 8.63 23.44 0.49
C THR A 41 9.76 22.89 -0.38
N HIS A 42 9.44 22.27 -1.52
CA HIS A 42 10.44 21.58 -2.36
C HIS A 42 10.61 22.27 -3.71
N TRP A 43 11.86 22.50 -4.11
CA TRP A 43 12.19 23.16 -5.36
C TRP A 43 13.37 22.50 -6.10
N VAL A 44 13.46 22.75 -7.40
CA VAL A 44 14.63 22.48 -8.25
C VAL A 44 15.06 23.79 -8.92
N SER A 45 16.36 24.05 -8.99
CA SER A 45 16.95 25.21 -9.65
C SER A 45 17.42 24.80 -11.03
N VAL A 46 16.93 25.49 -12.04
CA VAL A 46 17.22 25.27 -13.46
C VAL A 46 17.51 26.64 -14.07
N ASP A 47 18.70 26.81 -14.67
CA ASP A 47 19.17 28.09 -15.22
C ASP A 47 19.02 29.28 -14.24
N GLY A 48 19.26 29.04 -12.95
CA GLY A 48 19.14 30.05 -11.89
C GLY A 48 17.70 30.33 -11.40
N VAL A 49 16.69 29.70 -12.01
CA VAL A 49 15.27 29.85 -11.62
C VAL A 49 14.81 28.65 -10.79
N ARG A 50 14.16 28.91 -9.66
CA ARG A 50 13.58 27.85 -8.82
C ARG A 50 12.16 27.52 -9.24
N PHE A 51 11.90 26.25 -9.50
CA PHE A 51 10.58 25.71 -9.77
C PHE A 51 10.13 24.76 -8.64
N PRO A 52 8.85 24.75 -8.25
CA PRO A 52 8.28 23.65 -7.48
C PRO A 52 8.56 22.31 -8.17
N VAL A 53 9.09 21.34 -7.42
CA VAL A 53 9.54 20.06 -8.02
C VAL A 53 8.44 19.32 -8.77
N LYS A 54 7.17 19.46 -8.35
CA LYS A 54 6.07 18.79 -9.01
C LYS A 54 5.73 19.42 -10.37
N GLN A 55 5.66 20.74 -10.41
CA GLN A 55 5.48 21.50 -11.65
C GLN A 55 6.65 21.21 -12.62
N ALA A 56 7.88 21.25 -12.11
CA ALA A 56 9.06 21.03 -12.93
C ALA A 56 9.07 19.64 -13.59
N LEU A 57 8.72 18.59 -12.83
CA LEU A 57 8.73 17.22 -13.35
C LEU A 57 7.56 16.96 -14.29
N GLU A 58 6.39 17.54 -14.03
CA GLU A 58 5.24 17.49 -14.93
C GLU A 58 5.60 18.08 -16.30
N ILE A 59 6.22 19.26 -16.33
CA ILE A 59 6.66 19.90 -17.58
C ILE A 59 7.74 19.06 -18.27
N ALA A 60 8.71 18.55 -17.50
CA ALA A 60 9.82 17.77 -18.05
C ALA A 60 9.37 16.43 -18.65
N LEU A 61 8.35 15.78 -18.08
CA LEU A 61 7.90 14.46 -18.51
C LEU A 61 6.57 14.47 -19.28
N GLN A 62 5.87 15.61 -19.33
CA GLN A 62 4.50 15.73 -19.87
C GLN A 62 3.54 14.73 -19.22
N VAL A 63 3.62 14.61 -17.89
CA VAL A 63 2.79 13.71 -17.08
C VAL A 63 2.12 14.47 -15.95
N ASP A 64 0.85 14.13 -15.68
CA ASP A 64 0.05 14.79 -14.64
C ASP A 64 0.73 14.74 -13.27
N ARG A 65 0.89 15.90 -12.63
CA ARG A 65 1.50 16.03 -11.30
C ARG A 65 0.78 15.23 -10.19
N ALA A 66 -0.50 14.89 -10.31
CA ALA A 66 -1.22 14.02 -9.38
C ALA A 66 -0.67 12.60 -9.40
N SER A 67 0.01 12.20 -10.48
CA SER A 67 0.55 10.86 -10.60
C SER A 67 1.80 10.64 -9.74
N PHE A 68 2.48 11.65 -9.22
CA PHE A 68 3.71 11.45 -8.44
C PHE A 68 3.84 12.37 -7.21
N THR A 69 4.69 11.96 -6.27
CA THR A 69 4.96 12.72 -5.04
C THR A 69 6.10 13.72 -5.24
N SER A 70 6.13 14.77 -4.41
CA SER A 70 7.24 15.75 -4.40
C SER A 70 8.59 15.09 -4.10
N GLN A 71 8.61 14.01 -3.32
CA GLN A 71 9.81 13.25 -2.98
C GLN A 71 10.36 12.49 -4.20
N SER A 72 9.49 11.84 -4.97
CA SER A 72 9.89 11.15 -6.21
C SER A 72 10.43 12.16 -7.23
N ALA A 73 9.80 13.33 -7.36
CA ALA A 73 10.28 14.40 -8.23
C ALA A 73 11.66 14.94 -7.81
N LEU A 74 11.84 15.21 -6.51
CA LEU A 74 13.12 15.65 -5.95
C LEU A 74 14.23 14.61 -6.15
N GLY A 75 13.92 13.32 -5.97
CA GLY A 75 14.83 12.22 -6.21
C GLY A 75 15.27 12.12 -7.68
N CYS A 76 14.34 12.33 -8.62
CA CYS A 76 14.66 12.36 -10.05
C CYS A 76 15.65 13.49 -10.38
N PHE A 77 15.37 14.73 -9.96
CA PHE A 77 16.24 15.87 -10.25
C PHE A 77 17.63 15.76 -9.63
N ARG A 78 17.75 15.15 -8.45
CA ARG A 78 19.06 14.87 -7.85
C ARG A 78 19.88 13.85 -8.63
N ARG A 79 19.24 12.80 -9.15
CA ARG A 79 19.91 11.82 -10.00
C ARG A 79 20.39 12.43 -11.31
N LEU A 80 19.73 13.49 -11.77
CA LEU A 80 20.12 14.30 -12.93
C LEU A 80 21.21 15.35 -12.61
N GLY A 81 21.74 15.38 -11.38
CA GLY A 81 22.76 16.36 -10.98
C GLY A 81 22.26 17.79 -10.81
N LEU A 82 20.94 18.04 -10.85
CA LEU A 82 20.36 19.37 -10.70
C LEU A 82 20.34 19.82 -9.24
N VAL A 83 20.57 21.12 -9.03
CA VAL A 83 20.50 21.73 -7.70
C VAL A 83 19.05 21.74 -7.23
N THR A 84 18.78 21.19 -6.06
CA THR A 84 17.44 21.09 -5.49
C THR A 84 17.40 21.61 -4.07
N SER A 85 16.21 21.87 -3.54
CA SER A 85 16.02 22.10 -2.10
C SER A 85 16.68 20.97 -1.32
N GLU A 86 17.51 21.31 -0.35
CA GLU A 86 18.12 20.31 0.51
C GLU A 86 17.02 19.56 1.26
N PHE A 87 17.15 18.24 1.26
CA PHE A 87 16.48 17.45 2.27
C PHE A 87 17.41 17.61 3.45
N SER A 88 17.00 18.31 4.51
CA SER A 88 17.78 18.33 5.75
C SER A 88 17.87 16.90 6.27
N ARG A 89 18.91 16.18 5.83
CA ARG A 89 19.52 15.14 6.61
C ARG A 89 20.40 15.91 7.57
N LEU A 90 19.99 15.97 8.84
CA LEU A 90 20.90 16.34 9.91
C LEU A 90 22.24 15.59 9.72
N PRO A 91 23.40 16.24 9.96
CA PRO A 91 24.70 15.66 9.69
C PRO A 91 24.89 14.36 10.48
N GLY A 92 25.43 13.34 9.82
CA GLY A 92 26.00 12.15 10.47
C GLY A 92 25.11 11.49 11.52
N ARG A 93 23.92 11.00 11.11
CA ARG A 93 23.18 10.10 11.98
C ARG A 93 23.92 8.76 12.04
N PRO A 94 24.42 8.30 13.21
CA PRO A 94 24.97 6.95 13.33
C PRO A 94 23.92 5.95 12.83
N ALA A 95 24.39 4.78 12.37
CA ALA A 95 23.55 3.65 11.98
C ALA A 95 22.28 3.61 12.84
N ARG A 96 21.09 3.54 12.22
CA ARG A 96 19.78 3.61 12.89
C ARG A 96 19.75 2.69 14.14
N ARG A 97 20.19 3.19 15.29
CA ARG A 97 19.41 3.05 16.50
C ARG A 97 18.17 3.86 16.21
N GLY A 98 17.03 3.19 16.18
CA GLY A 98 15.75 3.85 16.02
C GLY A 98 15.74 5.04 16.96
N THR A 99 15.54 6.24 16.42
CA THR A 99 14.98 7.29 17.27
C THR A 99 13.59 6.78 17.55
N ARG A 100 13.48 6.07 18.67
CA ARG A 100 12.30 6.01 19.48
C ARG A 100 11.79 7.45 19.53
N THR A 101 10.80 7.82 18.70
CA THR A 101 9.68 8.62 19.24
C THR A 101 9.45 8.06 20.64
N PRO A 102 9.34 8.91 21.67
CA PRO A 102 9.15 8.43 23.03
C PRO A 102 8.14 7.29 22.92
N TRP A 103 8.59 6.08 23.29
CA TRP A 103 7.68 4.97 23.25
C TRP A 103 6.63 5.40 24.24
N VAL A 104 5.42 5.57 23.74
CA VAL A 104 4.24 5.43 24.56
C VAL A 104 4.53 4.22 25.43
N GLY A 105 4.58 4.42 26.74
CA GLY A 105 4.86 3.33 27.66
C GLY A 105 3.89 2.19 27.37
N VAL A 106 4.28 0.94 27.60
CA VAL A 106 3.34 -0.20 27.43
C VAL A 106 2.03 0.07 28.19
N ASP A 107 2.14 0.74 29.35
CA ASP A 107 1.02 1.19 30.16
C ASP A 107 0.16 2.27 29.47
N GLU A 108 0.78 3.25 28.81
CA GLU A 108 0.07 4.31 28.08
C GLU A 108 -0.63 3.76 26.81
N ALA A 109 0.01 2.81 26.12
CA ALA A 109 -0.57 2.13 24.97
C ALA A 109 -1.73 1.21 25.40
N GLY A 110 -1.56 0.52 26.54
CA GLY A 110 -2.61 -0.29 27.17
C GLY A 110 -3.81 0.56 27.58
N ALA A 111 -3.57 1.71 28.22
CA ALA A 111 -4.62 2.65 28.59
C ALA A 111 -5.35 3.23 27.37
N ALA A 112 -4.62 3.62 26.32
CA ALA A 112 -5.20 4.09 25.06
C ALA A 112 -6.06 3.02 24.37
N PHE A 113 -5.59 1.77 24.35
CA PHE A 113 -6.35 0.65 23.80
C PHE A 113 -7.62 0.37 24.62
N ALA A 114 -7.51 0.34 25.95
CA ALA A 114 -8.66 0.15 26.84
C ALA A 114 -9.72 1.26 26.66
N SER A 115 -9.29 2.53 26.57
CA SER A 115 -10.17 3.68 26.31
C SER A 115 -10.91 3.53 24.98
N LEU A 116 -10.20 3.16 23.91
CA LEU A 116 -10.81 2.96 22.59
C LEU A 116 -11.79 1.77 22.57
N VAL A 117 -11.44 0.64 23.18
CA VAL A 117 -12.33 -0.54 23.27
C VAL A 117 -13.58 -0.22 24.08
N ALA A 118 -13.43 0.49 25.20
CA ALA A 118 -14.57 0.92 26.02
C ALA A 118 -15.51 1.82 25.21
N PHE A 119 -14.98 2.76 24.43
CA PHE A 119 -15.77 3.60 23.53
C PHE A 119 -16.52 2.78 22.48
N LEU A 120 -15.83 1.89 21.76
CA LEU A 120 -16.42 1.06 20.70
C LEU A 120 -17.52 0.11 21.20
N ARG A 121 -17.51 -0.27 22.47
CA ARG A 121 -18.51 -1.17 23.09
C ARG A 121 -19.77 -0.46 23.59
N ARG A 122 -19.79 0.88 23.66
CA ARG A 122 -20.90 1.61 24.32
C ARG A 122 -22.19 1.70 23.51
N SER A 123 -22.18 1.53 22.18
CA SER A 123 -23.36 1.44 21.30
C SER A 123 -22.92 1.16 19.85
N PRO A 124 -23.82 0.72 18.93
CA PRO A 124 -23.45 0.54 17.53
C PRO A 124 -22.94 1.86 16.96
N LEU A 125 -21.65 1.88 16.60
CA LEU A 125 -20.96 3.08 16.10
C LEU A 125 -21.70 3.70 14.90
N THR A 126 -22.30 2.87 14.06
CA THR A 126 -23.02 3.27 12.84
C THR A 126 -24.28 4.08 13.15
N ASP A 127 -25.10 3.64 14.12
CA ASP A 127 -26.30 4.35 14.54
C ASP A 127 -25.94 5.66 15.28
N GLY A 128 -24.83 5.62 16.03
CA GLY A 128 -24.25 6.79 16.68
C GLY A 128 -23.73 7.85 15.70
N ILE A 129 -23.10 7.43 14.59
CA ILE A 129 -22.58 8.36 13.57
C ILE A 129 -23.73 9.07 12.86
N GLY A 130 -24.78 8.37 12.43
CA GLY A 130 -25.93 9.02 11.76
C GLY A 130 -26.65 10.03 12.65
N ALA A 131 -26.84 9.69 13.94
CA ALA A 131 -27.42 10.61 14.91
C ALA A 131 -26.53 11.83 15.19
N LEU A 132 -25.21 11.62 15.26
CA LEU A 132 -24.22 12.69 15.41
C LEU A 132 -24.22 13.62 14.19
N GLU A 133 -24.21 13.07 12.98
CA GLU A 133 -24.26 13.82 11.72
C GLU A 133 -25.51 14.70 11.69
N HIS A 134 -26.67 14.15 12.06
CA HIS A 134 -27.93 14.90 12.14
C HIS A 134 -27.87 16.01 13.20
N ALA A 135 -27.32 15.73 14.38
CA ALA A 135 -27.21 16.70 15.48
C ALA A 135 -26.24 17.86 15.19
N LEU A 136 -25.30 17.68 14.26
CA LEU A 136 -24.36 18.70 13.82
C LEU A 136 -24.90 19.61 12.70
N VAL A 137 -26.03 19.27 12.08
CA VAL A 137 -26.65 20.12 11.04
C VAL A 137 -27.02 21.48 11.64
N SER A 138 -26.50 22.55 11.04
CA SER A 138 -26.71 23.94 11.47
C SER A 138 -26.24 24.27 12.90
N ALA A 139 -25.43 23.41 13.52
CA ALA A 139 -24.88 23.66 14.85
C ALA A 139 -23.88 24.83 14.82
N ASP A 140 -23.99 25.73 15.79
CA ASP A 140 -22.95 26.73 16.06
C ASP A 140 -21.80 26.12 16.88
N ALA A 141 -20.77 26.92 17.16
CA ALA A 141 -19.59 26.46 17.89
C ALA A 141 -19.88 25.98 19.33
N HIS A 142 -20.96 26.44 19.97
CA HIS A 142 -21.37 25.96 21.28
C HIS A 142 -22.05 24.60 21.14
N ARG A 143 -23.04 24.52 20.26
CA ARG A 143 -23.80 23.29 20.01
C ARG A 143 -22.93 22.15 19.51
N ALA A 144 -21.96 22.43 18.65
CA ALA A 144 -21.02 21.42 18.18
C ALA A 144 -20.15 20.83 19.31
N ARG A 145 -19.77 21.65 20.31
CA ARG A 145 -19.02 21.19 21.48
C ARG A 145 -19.86 20.30 22.38
N GLU A 146 -21.12 20.65 22.62
CA GLU A 146 -22.06 19.82 23.37
C GLU A 146 -22.27 18.46 22.70
N VAL A 147 -22.56 18.47 21.39
CA VAL A 147 -22.80 17.25 20.62
C VAL A 147 -21.57 16.32 20.64
N ALA A 148 -20.36 16.88 20.49
CA ALA A 148 -19.14 16.09 20.59
C ALA A 148 -18.92 15.52 22.01
N HIS A 149 -19.18 16.32 23.05
CA HIS A 149 -19.05 15.91 24.44
C HIS A 149 -20.04 14.78 24.80
N ASP A 150 -21.31 14.93 24.44
CA ASP A 150 -22.37 13.95 24.71
C ASP A 150 -22.10 12.62 23.98
N ALA A 151 -21.52 12.69 22.79
CA ALA A 151 -21.06 11.53 22.03
C ALA A 151 -19.75 10.92 22.56
N GLY A 152 -19.09 11.54 23.56
CA GLY A 152 -17.81 11.07 24.10
C GLY A 152 -16.62 11.28 23.17
N LEU A 153 -16.73 12.16 22.17
CA LEU A 153 -15.67 12.51 21.21
C LEU A 153 -14.70 13.52 21.81
N THR A 154 -13.88 13.06 22.76
CA THR A 154 -12.93 13.90 23.48
C THR A 154 -11.55 13.96 22.79
N GLU A 155 -10.75 14.97 23.13
CA GLU A 155 -9.34 15.04 22.70
C GLU A 155 -8.53 13.81 23.17
N GLU A 156 -8.88 13.26 24.33
CA GLU A 156 -8.25 12.06 24.88
C GLU A 156 -8.60 10.80 24.07
N LEU A 157 -9.86 10.66 23.64
CA LEU A 157 -10.28 9.58 22.74
C LEU A 157 -9.55 9.70 21.40
N LEU A 158 -9.45 10.91 20.83
CA LEU A 158 -8.71 11.15 19.59
C LEU A 158 -7.23 10.78 19.73
N ARG A 159 -6.58 11.21 20.83
CA ARG A 159 -5.18 10.86 21.11
C ARG A 159 -5.01 9.34 21.23
N SER A 160 -5.89 8.67 21.97
CA SER A 160 -5.90 7.22 22.14
C SER A 160 -6.06 6.49 20.80
N ALA A 161 -7.02 6.92 19.97
CA ALA A 161 -7.24 6.37 18.65
C ALA A 161 -6.02 6.55 17.72
N LEU A 162 -5.34 7.69 17.77
CA LEU A 162 -4.13 7.95 16.97
C LEU A 162 -2.92 7.12 17.44
N ILE A 163 -2.75 6.94 18.76
CA ILE A 163 -1.74 6.05 19.35
C ILE A 163 -2.00 4.61 18.90
N VAL A 164 -3.23 4.12 19.10
CA VAL A 164 -3.61 2.76 18.72
C VAL A 164 -3.46 2.57 17.21
N ARG A 165 -3.95 3.49 16.36
CA ARG A 165 -3.83 3.37 14.89
C ARG A 165 -2.38 3.24 14.42
N ARG A 166 -1.47 3.98 15.05
CA ARG A 166 -0.05 3.92 14.74
C ARG A 166 0.54 2.53 15.00
N ASP A 167 0.15 1.90 16.10
CA ASP A 167 0.68 0.61 16.51
C ASP A 167 -0.08 -0.57 15.87
N VAL A 168 -1.39 -0.44 15.62
CA VAL A 168 -2.24 -1.43 14.92
C VAL A 168 -1.74 -1.71 13.51
N GLY A 169 -1.25 -0.69 12.79
CA GLY A 169 -0.63 -0.93 11.48
C GLY A 169 0.54 -1.91 11.56
N ARG A 170 1.35 -1.81 12.63
CA ARG A 170 2.48 -2.72 12.88
C ARG A 170 2.03 -4.08 13.41
N VAL A 171 0.90 -4.13 14.12
CA VAL A 171 0.28 -5.40 14.52
C VAL A 171 -0.14 -6.19 13.28
N SER A 172 -0.73 -5.54 12.27
CA SER A 172 -1.06 -6.20 11.00
C SER A 172 0.17 -6.79 10.31
N ASP A 173 1.30 -6.07 10.31
CA ASP A 173 2.56 -6.56 9.75
C ASP A 173 3.10 -7.77 10.52
N VAL A 174 3.02 -7.73 11.86
CA VAL A 174 3.44 -8.83 12.74
C VAL A 174 2.55 -10.05 12.53
N ILE A 175 1.23 -9.89 12.47
CA ILE A 175 0.30 -10.97 12.20
C ILE A 175 0.64 -11.64 10.87
N HIS A 176 0.83 -10.87 9.80
CA HIS A 176 1.19 -11.40 8.49
C HIS A 176 2.52 -12.16 8.51
N ALA A 177 3.56 -11.57 9.11
CA ALA A 177 4.87 -12.21 9.27
C ALA A 177 4.79 -13.54 10.04
N THR A 178 4.05 -13.54 11.14
CA THR A 178 3.88 -14.70 12.02
C THR A 178 3.11 -15.81 11.31
N VAL A 179 2.01 -15.48 10.61
CA VAL A 179 1.24 -16.48 9.87
C VAL A 179 2.09 -17.15 8.80
N ILE A 180 2.85 -16.40 8.00
CA ILE A 180 3.75 -17.01 7.01
C ILE A 180 4.78 -17.90 7.71
N ALA A 181 5.44 -17.41 8.75
CA ALA A 181 6.47 -18.17 9.46
C ALA A 181 5.94 -19.47 10.09
N LEU A 182 4.71 -19.46 10.63
CA LEU A 182 4.06 -20.63 11.21
C LEU A 182 3.48 -21.58 10.16
N ALA A 183 3.04 -21.07 9.01
CA ALA A 183 2.55 -21.92 7.91
C ALA A 183 3.67 -22.68 7.20
N LEU A 184 4.89 -22.12 7.11
CA LEU A 184 5.98 -22.70 6.33
C LEU A 184 6.30 -24.18 6.64
N PRO A 185 6.42 -24.61 7.92
CA PRO A 185 6.70 -26.02 8.23
C PRO A 185 5.62 -27.00 7.75
N ALA A 186 4.37 -26.56 7.68
CA ALA A 186 3.25 -27.40 7.22
C ALA A 186 3.09 -27.37 5.68
N VAL A 187 3.47 -26.26 5.06
CA VAL A 187 3.31 -26.03 3.61
C VAL A 187 4.47 -26.61 2.81
N LEU A 188 5.71 -26.54 3.32
CA LEU A 188 6.89 -26.99 2.58
C LEU A 188 6.95 -28.52 2.45
N GLU A 189 7.15 -29.00 1.23
CA GLU A 189 7.36 -30.42 0.92
C GLU A 189 8.83 -30.84 1.16
N GLU A 190 9.07 -32.15 1.27
CA GLU A 190 10.43 -32.69 1.37
C GLU A 190 11.29 -32.26 0.16
N GLY A 191 12.45 -31.68 0.43
CA GLY A 191 13.34 -31.13 -0.61
C GLY A 191 12.93 -29.76 -1.17
N GLU A 192 11.80 -29.19 -0.75
CA GLU A 192 11.39 -27.84 -1.10
C GLU A 192 12.22 -26.80 -0.32
N ARG A 193 12.66 -25.74 -1.01
CA ARG A 193 13.52 -24.70 -0.47
C ARG A 193 13.01 -23.34 -0.90
N VAL A 194 12.98 -22.42 0.05
CA VAL A 194 12.75 -20.99 -0.18
C VAL A 194 13.90 -20.45 -1.04
N VAL A 195 13.61 -19.99 -2.26
CA VAL A 195 14.61 -19.50 -3.23
C VAL A 195 14.74 -17.98 -3.21
N GLN A 196 13.74 -17.29 -2.65
CA GLN A 196 13.76 -15.85 -2.45
C GLN A 196 13.29 -15.52 -1.03
N ARG A 197 13.89 -14.50 -0.42
CA ARG A 197 13.53 -14.05 0.92
C ARG A 197 12.02 -13.76 1.01
N PRO A 198 11.27 -14.40 1.93
CA PRO A 198 9.83 -14.18 2.06
C PRO A 198 9.48 -12.73 2.43
N SER A 199 8.29 -12.30 2.03
CA SER A 199 7.75 -10.97 2.33
C SER A 199 7.11 -10.91 3.72
N LEU A 200 7.93 -10.96 4.77
CA LEU A 200 7.45 -10.97 6.17
C LEU A 200 7.11 -9.57 6.74
N GLY A 201 6.70 -8.61 5.91
CA GLY A 201 6.37 -7.25 6.37
C GLY A 201 6.81 -6.14 5.40
N PRO A 202 6.59 -4.87 5.76
CA PRO A 202 6.71 -3.74 4.85
C PRO A 202 8.16 -3.55 4.40
N GLY A 203 8.42 -4.01 3.18
CA GLY A 203 9.64 -3.74 2.45
C GLY A 203 9.33 -3.77 0.97
N ASN A 204 9.70 -2.72 0.26
CA ASN A 204 9.53 -2.65 -1.19
C ASN A 204 10.81 -3.14 -1.86
N ASP A 205 11.14 -4.42 -1.67
CA ASP A 205 12.16 -5.05 -2.51
C ASP A 205 11.50 -5.34 -3.87
N PRO A 206 11.84 -4.59 -4.93
CA PRO A 206 11.19 -4.72 -6.23
C PRO A 206 11.48 -6.07 -6.91
N ALA A 207 12.43 -6.87 -6.39
CA ALA A 207 12.65 -8.22 -6.86
C ALA A 207 11.58 -9.20 -6.33
N ARG A 208 10.87 -8.88 -5.25
CA ARG A 208 9.86 -9.76 -4.63
C ARG A 208 8.53 -9.61 -5.33
N THR A 209 8.06 -10.69 -5.93
CA THR A 209 6.79 -10.70 -6.66
C THR A 209 5.66 -11.29 -5.82
N PHE A 210 5.98 -12.30 -5.00
CA PHE A 210 5.04 -13.01 -4.14
C PHE A 210 5.51 -13.03 -2.68
N ASP A 211 4.58 -13.31 -1.75
CA ASP A 211 4.89 -13.43 -0.33
C ASP A 211 5.84 -14.58 -0.02
N LEU A 212 5.68 -15.70 -0.75
CA LEU A 212 6.54 -16.88 -0.70
C LEU A 212 6.94 -17.32 -2.11
N GLU A 213 8.23 -17.54 -2.31
CA GLU A 213 8.76 -18.13 -3.53
C GLU A 213 9.76 -19.25 -3.17
N THR A 214 9.45 -20.46 -3.61
CA THR A 214 10.31 -21.65 -3.46
C THR A 214 10.75 -22.17 -4.82
N ASN A 215 11.53 -23.25 -4.81
CA ASN A 215 11.86 -23.99 -6.03
C ASN A 215 10.65 -24.74 -6.61
N MET A 216 9.54 -24.87 -5.89
CA MET A 216 8.36 -25.65 -6.31
C MET A 216 7.07 -24.83 -6.40
N ARG A 217 6.93 -23.75 -5.62
CA ARG A 217 5.69 -22.95 -5.52
C ARG A 217 5.92 -21.45 -5.46
N VAL A 218 4.85 -20.72 -5.73
CA VAL A 218 4.70 -19.29 -5.40
C VAL A 218 3.38 -19.12 -4.65
N ALA A 219 3.39 -18.30 -3.59
CA ALA A 219 2.19 -18.13 -2.79
C ALA A 219 1.98 -16.69 -2.29
N GLU A 220 0.71 -16.33 -2.15
CA GLU A 220 0.20 -15.08 -1.57
C GLU A 220 -0.62 -15.38 -0.32
N PHE A 221 -0.46 -14.59 0.74
CA PHE A 221 -1.15 -14.80 2.02
C PHE A 221 -2.05 -13.60 2.37
N LYS A 222 -3.36 -13.85 2.51
CA LYS A 222 -4.36 -12.86 2.95
C LYS A 222 -4.97 -13.25 4.28
N VAL A 223 -4.41 -12.66 5.34
CA VAL A 223 -4.78 -12.94 6.74
C VAL A 223 -6.00 -12.14 7.22
N ALA A 224 -6.48 -11.19 6.42
CA ALA A 224 -7.60 -10.34 6.83
C ALA A 224 -8.93 -11.09 6.81
N VAL A 225 -9.61 -11.11 7.97
CA VAL A 225 -10.94 -11.68 8.15
C VAL A 225 -11.98 -10.71 7.57
N TRP A 226 -12.96 -11.27 6.87
CA TRP A 226 -14.02 -10.51 6.22
C TRP A 226 -15.19 -10.33 7.19
N SER A 227 -15.74 -9.11 7.26
CA SER A 227 -16.76 -8.74 8.25
C SER A 227 -17.89 -7.90 7.66
N GLY A 228 -18.01 -7.87 6.33
CA GLY A 228 -18.91 -6.97 5.60
C GLY A 228 -18.22 -5.63 5.27
N GLY A 229 -18.48 -5.09 4.08
CA GLY A 229 -17.78 -3.88 3.60
C GLY A 229 -16.38 -4.13 3.02
N ASP A 230 -16.03 -5.38 2.72
CA ASP A 230 -14.67 -5.82 2.34
C ASP A 230 -14.22 -5.49 0.92
N MET A 231 -14.77 -4.45 0.27
CA MET A 231 -14.51 -4.20 -1.15
C MET A 231 -13.02 -4.02 -1.46
N MET A 232 -12.26 -3.31 -0.62
CA MET A 232 -10.82 -3.15 -0.86
C MET A 232 -10.05 -4.46 -0.67
N ARG A 233 -10.47 -5.30 0.28
CA ARG A 233 -9.88 -6.63 0.51
C ARG A 233 -10.17 -7.57 -0.66
N LYS A 234 -11.41 -7.58 -1.15
CA LYS A 234 -11.84 -8.29 -2.37
C LYS A 234 -11.02 -7.88 -3.59
N ARG A 235 -10.78 -6.57 -3.78
CA ARG A 235 -9.96 -6.05 -4.89
C ARG A 235 -8.50 -6.49 -4.77
N GLY A 236 -7.93 -6.43 -3.57
CA GLY A 236 -6.58 -6.93 -3.28
C GLY A 236 -6.46 -8.41 -3.63
N LEU A 237 -7.32 -9.25 -3.05
CA LEU A 237 -7.37 -10.69 -3.31
C LEU A 237 -7.44 -11.02 -4.81
N VAL A 238 -8.24 -10.28 -5.58
CA VAL A 238 -8.35 -10.47 -7.04
C VAL A 238 -7.07 -10.07 -7.76
N ALA A 239 -6.40 -9.00 -7.35
CA ALA A 239 -5.12 -8.60 -7.92
C ALA A 239 -4.06 -9.70 -7.71
N ASP A 240 -4.02 -10.27 -6.51
CA ASP A 240 -3.06 -11.31 -6.13
C ASP A 240 -3.35 -12.63 -6.86
N LEU A 241 -4.62 -13.03 -6.98
CA LEU A 241 -5.06 -14.14 -7.82
C LEU A 241 -4.60 -13.94 -9.28
N VAL A 242 -4.77 -12.74 -9.83
CA VAL A 242 -4.37 -12.45 -11.21
C VAL A 242 -2.85 -12.55 -11.39
N HIS A 243 -2.06 -12.04 -10.44
CA HIS A 243 -0.60 -12.22 -10.48
C HIS A 243 -0.20 -13.70 -10.46
N LEU A 244 -0.82 -14.50 -9.58
CA LEU A 244 -0.60 -15.93 -9.49
C LEU A 244 -1.00 -16.66 -10.79
N ALA A 245 -2.15 -16.31 -11.36
CA ALA A 245 -2.65 -16.91 -12.61
C ALA A 245 -1.76 -16.58 -13.81
N MET A 246 -1.10 -15.42 -13.83
CA MET A 246 -0.17 -15.01 -14.87
C MET A 246 1.21 -15.67 -14.73
N ASN A 247 1.56 -16.18 -13.55
CA ASN A 247 2.85 -16.84 -13.34
C ASN A 247 2.93 -18.13 -14.16
N ASN A 248 3.88 -18.17 -15.09
CA ASN A 248 4.10 -19.29 -16.01
C ASN A 248 5.43 -20.01 -15.78
N ARG A 249 6.09 -19.80 -14.64
CA ARG A 249 7.44 -20.29 -14.35
C ARG A 249 7.49 -21.74 -13.83
N GLY A 250 6.49 -22.56 -14.13
CA GLY A 250 6.45 -23.98 -13.71
C GLY A 250 6.34 -24.23 -12.20
N ARG A 251 6.17 -23.18 -11.39
CA ARG A 251 5.94 -23.26 -9.95
C ARG A 251 4.44 -23.30 -9.67
N ARG A 252 4.01 -24.13 -8.73
CA ARG A 252 2.61 -24.23 -8.29
C ARG A 252 2.16 -22.90 -7.68
N PRO A 253 1.11 -22.25 -8.20
CA PRO A 253 0.59 -21.02 -7.60
C PRO A 253 -0.45 -21.32 -6.52
N GLU A 254 -0.33 -20.67 -5.37
CA GLU A 254 -1.22 -20.86 -4.23
C GLU A 254 -1.69 -19.51 -3.66
N LEU A 255 -2.97 -19.41 -3.35
CA LEU A 255 -3.56 -18.25 -2.69
C LEU A 255 -4.14 -18.72 -1.36
N TRP A 256 -3.47 -18.34 -0.27
CA TRP A 256 -3.83 -18.67 1.09
C TRP A 256 -4.66 -17.53 1.68
N ALA A 257 -5.88 -17.83 2.10
CA ALA A 257 -6.77 -16.84 2.73
C ALA A 257 -7.39 -17.41 4.01
N VAL A 258 -7.77 -16.54 4.94
CA VAL A 258 -8.43 -16.95 6.18
C VAL A 258 -9.92 -17.20 5.94
N GLY A 259 -10.38 -18.43 6.18
CA GLY A 259 -11.77 -18.83 6.11
C GLY A 259 -12.28 -19.11 4.69
N GLU A 260 -13.55 -19.54 4.60
CA GLU A 260 -14.16 -19.98 3.34
C GLU A 260 -14.65 -18.82 2.43
N GLU A 261 -14.99 -17.68 3.02
CA GLU A 261 -15.57 -16.50 2.34
C GLU A 261 -14.74 -16.01 1.13
N PRO A 262 -13.40 -15.83 1.25
CA PRO A 262 -12.56 -15.46 0.10
C PRO A 262 -12.69 -16.42 -1.07
N ALA A 263 -12.61 -17.73 -0.81
CA ALA A 263 -12.65 -18.74 -1.85
C ALA A 263 -14.06 -18.87 -2.46
N TYR A 264 -15.11 -18.75 -1.65
CA TYR A 264 -16.49 -18.64 -2.13
C TYR A 264 -16.68 -17.44 -3.05
N PHE A 265 -16.21 -16.25 -2.65
CA PHE A 265 -16.28 -15.04 -3.47
C PHE A 265 -15.58 -15.20 -4.81
N LEU A 266 -14.35 -15.74 -4.84
CA LEU A 266 -13.60 -15.96 -6.08
C LEU A 266 -14.36 -16.90 -7.03
N ARG A 267 -14.98 -17.96 -6.50
CA ARG A 267 -15.66 -18.99 -7.30
C ARG A 267 -17.06 -18.58 -7.78
N THR A 268 -17.75 -17.67 -7.09
CA THR A 268 -19.17 -17.39 -7.35
C THR A 268 -19.44 -16.01 -7.92
N SER A 269 -18.53 -15.05 -7.73
CA SER A 269 -18.77 -13.65 -8.10
C SER A 269 -18.96 -13.47 -9.61
N ALA A 270 -20.06 -12.79 -9.97
CA ALA A 270 -20.34 -12.35 -11.33
C ALA A 270 -19.70 -10.99 -11.67
N SER A 271 -19.03 -10.33 -10.72
CA SER A 271 -18.40 -9.02 -10.97
C SER A 271 -17.30 -9.14 -12.04
N PRO A 272 -17.22 -8.19 -12.99
CA PRO A 272 -16.14 -8.16 -13.97
C PRO A 272 -14.77 -7.99 -13.30
N VAL A 273 -13.78 -8.76 -13.74
CA VAL A 273 -12.41 -8.67 -13.18
C VAL A 273 -11.82 -7.26 -13.39
N GLY A 274 -12.12 -6.60 -14.51
CA GLY A 274 -11.70 -5.23 -14.78
C GLY A 274 -12.16 -4.22 -13.73
N GLU A 275 -13.41 -4.33 -13.27
CA GLU A 275 -13.95 -3.45 -12.23
C GLU A 275 -13.27 -3.67 -10.88
N LEU A 276 -12.99 -4.94 -10.57
CA LEU A 276 -12.26 -5.33 -9.36
C LEU A 276 -10.81 -4.81 -9.42
N LEU A 277 -10.17 -4.88 -10.58
CA LEU A 277 -8.82 -4.35 -10.80
C LEU A 277 -8.74 -2.83 -10.98
N ALA A 278 -9.85 -2.08 -10.99
CA ALA A 278 -9.85 -0.64 -11.26
C ALA A 278 -8.98 0.20 -10.30
N ARG A 279 -8.72 -0.31 -9.09
CA ARG A 279 -7.83 0.33 -8.09
C ARG A 279 -6.42 -0.29 -8.05
N SER A 280 -6.17 -1.33 -8.83
CA SER A 280 -4.86 -1.96 -8.97
C SER A 280 -3.96 -1.15 -9.92
N SER A 281 -2.68 -1.51 -9.96
CA SER A 281 -1.72 -0.80 -10.81
C SER A 281 -2.15 -0.80 -12.29
N PRO A 282 -1.95 0.31 -13.05
CA PRO A 282 -2.26 0.33 -14.48
C PRO A 282 -1.51 -0.72 -15.29
N HIS A 283 -0.35 -1.16 -14.79
CA HIS A 283 0.43 -2.24 -15.40
C HIS A 283 -0.31 -3.58 -15.32
N LEU A 284 -0.81 -3.96 -14.14
CA LEU A 284 -1.58 -5.17 -13.94
C LEU A 284 -2.85 -5.17 -14.80
N GLN A 285 -3.57 -4.05 -14.83
CA GLN A 285 -4.77 -3.90 -15.66
C GLN A 285 -4.48 -4.15 -17.16
N ARG A 286 -3.38 -3.57 -17.68
CA ARG A 286 -2.96 -3.79 -19.07
C ARG A 286 -2.51 -5.22 -19.34
N GLN A 287 -1.72 -5.82 -18.43
CA GLN A 287 -1.30 -7.21 -18.56
C GLN A 287 -2.48 -8.16 -18.57
N PHE A 288 -3.49 -7.90 -17.72
CA PHE A 288 -4.72 -8.68 -17.68
C PHE A 288 -5.46 -8.63 -19.01
N ALA A 289 -5.73 -7.42 -19.51
CA ALA A 289 -6.41 -7.23 -20.78
C ALA A 289 -5.62 -7.86 -21.95
N HIS A 290 -4.29 -7.71 -21.97
CA HIS A 290 -3.44 -8.30 -22.99
C HIS A 290 -3.45 -9.84 -22.95
N ARG A 291 -3.37 -10.43 -21.76
CA ARG A 291 -3.24 -11.89 -21.59
C ARG A 291 -4.55 -12.65 -21.79
N TYR A 292 -5.67 -12.05 -21.36
CA TYR A 292 -6.98 -12.70 -21.30
C TYR A 292 -8.03 -12.05 -22.22
N GLY A 293 -7.64 -11.03 -23.00
CA GLY A 293 -8.42 -10.46 -24.09
C GLY A 293 -9.50 -9.45 -23.68
N THR A 294 -10.19 -9.65 -22.56
CA THR A 294 -11.22 -8.71 -22.08
C THR A 294 -11.23 -8.53 -20.58
N ALA A 295 -11.42 -7.28 -20.16
CA ALA A 295 -11.63 -6.90 -18.76
C ALA A 295 -13.06 -7.24 -18.25
N ALA A 296 -13.98 -7.57 -19.16
CA ALA A 296 -15.39 -7.84 -18.85
C ALA A 296 -15.66 -9.29 -18.40
N ILE A 297 -14.65 -10.17 -18.45
CA ILE A 297 -14.81 -11.53 -17.94
C ILE A 297 -15.21 -11.49 -16.47
N THR A 298 -16.22 -12.27 -16.09
CA THR A 298 -16.65 -12.37 -14.69
C THR A 298 -15.57 -13.06 -13.87
N LEU A 299 -15.48 -12.73 -12.58
CA LEU A 299 -14.48 -13.35 -11.71
C LEU A 299 -14.61 -14.88 -11.67
N ARG A 300 -15.84 -15.41 -11.56
CA ARG A 300 -16.10 -16.86 -11.60
C ARG A 300 -15.64 -17.52 -12.91
N ASP A 301 -15.83 -16.87 -14.05
CA ASP A 301 -15.44 -17.41 -15.35
C ASP A 301 -13.93 -17.32 -15.53
N PHE A 302 -13.31 -16.26 -15.01
CA PHE A 302 -11.85 -16.15 -14.98
C PHE A 302 -11.22 -17.24 -14.12
N VAL A 303 -11.76 -17.49 -12.92
CA VAL A 303 -11.28 -18.56 -12.04
C VAL A 303 -11.39 -19.92 -12.71
N SER A 304 -12.56 -20.26 -13.24
CA SER A 304 -12.79 -21.58 -13.86
C SER A 304 -11.99 -21.80 -15.17
N ARG A 305 -11.80 -20.76 -16.00
CA ARG A 305 -11.20 -20.91 -17.34
C ARG A 305 -9.72 -20.59 -17.41
N HIS A 306 -9.21 -19.73 -16.51
CA HIS A 306 -7.89 -19.13 -16.65
C HIS A 306 -7.02 -19.19 -15.38
N ALA A 307 -7.62 -19.34 -14.20
CA ALA A 307 -6.89 -19.44 -12.94
C ALA A 307 -7.16 -20.75 -12.19
N GLY A 308 -7.73 -21.77 -12.85
CA GLY A 308 -8.06 -23.05 -12.22
C GLY A 308 -6.84 -23.86 -11.75
N HIS A 309 -5.64 -23.50 -12.20
CA HIS A 309 -4.37 -24.05 -11.74
C HIS A 309 -3.85 -23.37 -10.45
N VAL A 310 -4.46 -22.26 -10.01
CA VAL A 310 -4.15 -21.61 -8.73
C VAL A 310 -4.91 -22.32 -7.63
N GLN A 311 -4.19 -22.88 -6.65
CA GLN A 311 -4.81 -23.53 -5.50
C GLN A 311 -5.31 -22.47 -4.53
N LEU A 312 -6.58 -22.57 -4.13
CA LEU A 312 -7.18 -21.71 -3.11
C LEU A 312 -7.17 -22.48 -1.80
N CYS A 313 -6.38 -22.02 -0.83
CA CYS A 313 -6.11 -22.72 0.42
C CYS A 313 -6.60 -21.90 1.62
N ASP A 314 -7.04 -22.58 2.69
CA ASP A 314 -7.41 -21.93 3.94
C ASP A 314 -6.23 -21.93 4.91
N ILE A 315 -5.87 -20.75 5.41
CA ILE A 315 -4.79 -20.59 6.41
C ILE A 315 -5.11 -21.35 7.70
N THR A 316 -6.38 -21.47 8.07
CA THR A 316 -6.80 -22.14 9.30
C THR A 316 -6.49 -23.64 9.32
N GLU A 317 -6.31 -24.26 8.14
CA GLU A 317 -5.94 -25.68 8.02
C GLU A 317 -4.48 -25.95 8.40
N VAL A 318 -3.61 -24.94 8.30
CA VAL A 318 -2.15 -25.07 8.54
C VAL A 318 -1.65 -24.24 9.70
N VAL A 319 -2.43 -23.27 10.18
CA VAL A 319 -2.17 -22.48 11.40
C VAL A 319 -3.42 -22.50 12.30
N PRO A 320 -3.59 -23.55 13.13
CA PRO A 320 -4.78 -23.72 13.97
C PRO A 320 -5.06 -22.55 14.93
N GLU A 321 -4.03 -21.85 15.40
CA GLU A 321 -4.15 -20.69 16.28
C GLU A 321 -4.94 -19.54 15.63
N VAL A 322 -4.94 -19.46 14.29
CA VAL A 322 -5.78 -18.51 13.57
C VAL A 322 -7.24 -18.91 13.67
N ALA A 323 -7.58 -20.20 13.63
CA ALA A 323 -8.96 -20.66 13.81
C ALA A 323 -9.47 -20.34 15.21
N GLU A 324 -8.67 -20.63 16.24
CA GLU A 324 -9.01 -20.37 17.65
C GLU A 324 -9.23 -18.88 17.95
N ALA A 325 -8.49 -18.00 17.28
CA ALA A 325 -8.63 -16.55 17.47
C ALA A 325 -9.91 -15.97 16.82
N LEU A 326 -10.59 -16.74 15.97
CA LEU A 326 -11.76 -16.31 15.19
C LEU A 326 -13.09 -16.92 15.67
N SER A 327 -13.02 -17.96 16.50
CA SER A 327 -14.15 -18.57 17.20
C SER A 327 -14.59 -17.76 18.41
#